data_AF-A0A522Z1T2-F1
#
_entry.id   AF-A0A522Z1T2-F1
#
_cell.length_a   1.000
_cell.length_b   1.000
_cell.length_c   1.000
_cell.angle_alpha   90.00
_cell.angle_beta   90.00
_cell.angle_gamma   90.00
#
_symmetry.space_group_name_H-M   'P 1'
#
loop_
_entity.id
_entity.type
_entity.pdbx_description
1 polymer ?
#
loop_
_entity_poly.entity_id
_entity_poly.type
_entity_poly.pdbx_seq_one_letter_code
_entity_poly.pdbx_strand_id
1 'polypeptide(L)'
;MEKNALPYCIELDDYPKLLKYRVTSQGFYYMEEIISQIYLEGKELSMYKLVQLGILLRVNMCQTMKTDNETLFQDVSKKATKYGGVEPEYVSYCIKNMALRGLLDSNPKYDNQVVSDLHKLEY
;
A
#
# COMPACT_ATOMS: atom_id res chain seq x y z
N MET A 1 -5.99 7.95 -31.58
CA MET A 1 -6.77 7.25 -30.56
C MET A 1 -6.16 7.61 -29.22
N GLU A 2 -6.80 8.52 -28.49
CA GLU A 2 -6.38 8.90 -27.15
C GLU A 2 -6.35 7.65 -26.27
N LYS A 3 -5.20 7.37 -25.65
CA LYS A 3 -5.11 6.36 -24.61
C LYS A 3 -5.96 6.89 -23.46
N ASN A 4 -7.19 6.38 -23.32
CA ASN A 4 -7.96 6.47 -22.08
C ASN A 4 -7.14 5.74 -21.00
N ALA A 5 -6.21 6.45 -20.38
CA ALA A 5 -5.50 6.01 -19.20
C ALA A 5 -6.54 5.89 -18.09
N LEU A 6 -7.02 4.67 -17.86
CA LEU A 6 -7.92 4.36 -16.76
C LEU A 6 -7.21 4.76 -15.45
N PRO A 7 -7.80 5.63 -14.62
CA PRO A 7 -7.05 6.28 -13.55
C PRO A 7 -7.12 5.41 -12.28
N TYR A 8 -6.44 4.26 -12.35
CA TYR A 8 -5.89 3.46 -11.26
C TYR A 8 -4.88 2.46 -11.85
N CYS A 9 -4.00 2.93 -12.73
CA CYS A 9 -2.78 2.21 -13.07
C CYS A 9 -1.67 2.81 -12.22
N ILE A 10 -1.46 2.30 -11.00
CA ILE A 10 -0.06 2.11 -10.64
C ILE A 10 0.42 1.18 -11.75
N GLU A 11 1.32 1.62 -12.63
CA GLU A 11 1.76 0.73 -13.69
C GLU A 11 2.41 -0.49 -13.04
N LEU A 12 2.23 -1.69 -13.62
CA LEU A 12 2.85 -2.92 -13.10
C LEU A 12 4.35 -2.72 -12.80
N ASP A 13 4.99 -1.80 -13.51
CA ASP A 13 6.41 -1.42 -13.41
C ASP A 13 6.75 -0.55 -12.18
N ASP A 14 5.77 0.13 -11.56
CA ASP A 14 5.95 0.85 -10.30
C ASP A 14 5.75 -0.05 -9.07
N TYR A 15 5.11 -1.22 -9.22
CA TYR A 15 4.85 -2.17 -8.12
C TYR A 15 6.09 -2.89 -7.55
N PRO A 16 7.18 -3.20 -8.29
CA PRO A 16 8.42 -3.73 -7.72
C PRO A 16 9.02 -2.82 -6.66
N LYS A 17 8.75 -1.51 -6.70
CA LYS A 17 9.21 -0.56 -5.67
C LYS A 17 8.51 -0.79 -4.32
N LEU A 18 7.33 -1.42 -4.30
CA LEU A 18 6.61 -1.77 -3.08
C LEU A 18 7.19 -3.01 -2.38
N LEU A 19 7.93 -3.87 -3.09
CA LEU A 19 8.62 -5.02 -2.49
C LEU A 19 9.65 -4.60 -1.44
N LYS A 20 10.13 -3.35 -1.53
CA LYS A 20 11.04 -2.73 -0.57
C LYS A 20 10.38 -2.40 0.78
N TYR A 21 9.08 -2.56 0.93
CA TYR A 21 8.37 -2.31 2.18
C TYR A 21 7.79 -3.58 2.78
N ARG A 22 7.63 -3.56 4.11
CA ARG A 22 6.87 -4.55 4.86
C ARG A 22 5.81 -3.88 5.72
N VAL A 23 4.69 -4.58 5.93
CA VAL A 23 3.64 -4.13 6.84
C VAL A 23 4.05 -4.47 8.27
N THR A 24 4.05 -3.47 9.15
CA THR A 24 4.32 -3.67 10.58
C THR A 24 3.08 -4.21 11.29
N SER A 25 3.22 -4.69 12.53
CA SER A 25 2.06 -5.06 13.38
C SER A 25 1.06 -3.92 13.53
N GLN A 26 1.55 -2.67 13.66
CA GLN A 26 0.70 -1.49 13.71
C GLN A 26 -0.02 -1.25 12.37
N GLY A 27 0.65 -1.50 11.25
CA GLY A 27 0.05 -1.48 9.92
C GLY A 27 -1.11 -2.48 9.79
N PHE A 28 -0.98 -3.68 10.38
CA PHE A 28 -2.08 -4.66 10.42
C PHE A 28 -3.29 -4.16 11.19
N TYR A 29 -3.11 -3.66 12.42
CA TYR A 29 -4.22 -3.11 13.20
C TYR A 29 -4.89 -1.92 12.50
N TYR A 30 -4.11 -1.07 11.82
CA TYR A 30 -4.65 0.04 11.05
C TYR A 30 -5.47 -0.44 9.84
N MET A 31 -5.05 -1.51 9.16
CA MET A 31 -5.87 -2.12 8.12
C MET A 31 -7.19 -2.63 8.68
N GLU A 32 -7.16 -3.39 9.77
CA GLU A 32 -8.37 -3.92 10.43
C GLU A 32 -9.34 -2.81 10.83
N GLU A 33 -8.83 -1.72 11.39
CA GLU A 33 -9.62 -0.55 11.77
C GLU A 33 -10.33 0.07 10.57
N ILE A 34 -9.62 0.32 9.46
CA ILE A 34 -10.19 0.90 8.26
C ILE A 34 -11.21 -0.05 7.62
N ILE A 35 -10.90 -1.35 7.56
CA ILE A 35 -11.80 -2.37 7.02
C ILE A 35 -13.09 -2.42 7.87
N SER A 36 -12.99 -2.42 9.19
CA SER A 36 -14.15 -2.34 10.09
C SER A 36 -15.00 -1.11 9.81
N GLN A 37 -14.37 0.06 9.66
CA GLN A 37 -15.08 1.30 9.33
C GLN A 37 -15.87 1.18 8.02
N ILE A 38 -15.30 0.55 6.99
CA ILE A 38 -15.97 0.39 5.69
C ILE A 38 -17.11 -0.64 5.76
N TYR A 39 -16.84 -1.84 6.29
CA TYR A 39 -17.72 -3.00 6.09
C TYR A 39 -18.62 -3.31 7.28
N LEU A 40 -18.22 -2.97 8.51
CA LEU A 40 -19.03 -3.20 9.70
C LEU A 40 -19.81 -1.95 10.09
N GLU A 41 -19.19 -0.78 9.97
CA GLU A 41 -19.79 0.50 10.38
C GLU A 41 -20.43 1.26 9.21
N GLY A 42 -20.18 0.85 7.96
CA GLY A 42 -20.75 1.48 6.77
C GLY A 42 -20.29 2.92 6.53
N LYS A 43 -19.12 3.31 7.07
CA LYS A 43 -18.59 4.68 6.94
C LYS A 43 -18.03 4.92 5.55
N GLU A 44 -18.33 6.10 5.01
CA GLU A 44 -17.64 6.61 3.84
C GLU A 44 -16.27 7.18 4.25
N LEU A 45 -15.20 6.62 3.70
CA LEU A 45 -13.84 7.05 3.99
C LEU A 45 -13.30 7.99 2.93
N SER A 46 -12.37 8.86 3.35
CA SER A 46 -11.66 9.74 2.43
C SER A 46 -10.80 8.95 1.45
N MET A 47 -10.58 9.54 0.27
CA MET A 47 -9.63 9.04 -0.73
C MET A 47 -8.28 8.70 -0.11
N TYR A 48 -7.77 9.57 0.78
CA TYR A 48 -6.50 9.35 1.48
C TYR A 48 -6.47 8.02 2.25
N LYS A 49 -7.50 7.73 3.06
CA LYS A 49 -7.58 6.48 3.83
C LYS A 49 -7.71 5.25 2.90
N LEU A 50 -8.49 5.38 1.82
CA LEU A 50 -8.66 4.30 0.84
C LEU A 50 -7.33 3.98 0.11
N VAL A 51 -6.56 5.01 -0.25
CA VAL A 51 -5.25 4.84 -0.88
C VAL A 51 -4.26 4.19 0.09
N GLN A 52 -4.21 4.64 1.35
CA GLN A 52 -3.38 4.01 2.38
C GLN A 52 -3.72 2.53 2.57
N LEU A 53 -5.00 2.20 2.68
CA LEU A 53 -5.46 0.81 2.80
C LEU A 53 -5.07 -0.02 1.56
N GLY A 54 -5.27 0.52 0.35
CA GLY A 54 -4.90 -0.16 -0.89
C GLY A 54 -3.40 -0.49 -0.96
N ILE A 55 -2.53 0.45 -0.56
CA ILE A 55 -1.09 0.22 -0.50
C ILE A 55 -0.75 -0.85 0.55
N LEU A 56 -1.29 -0.75 1.77
CA LEU A 56 -1.02 -1.72 2.84
C LEU A 56 -1.45 -3.14 2.46
N LEU A 57 -2.66 -3.30 1.90
CA LEU A 57 -3.16 -4.59 1.40
C LEU A 57 -2.24 -5.16 0.32
N ARG A 58 -1.75 -4.31 -0.59
CA ARG A 58 -0.85 -4.75 -1.66
C ARG A 58 0.52 -5.15 -1.13
N VAL A 59 1.12 -4.36 -0.26
CA VAL A 59 2.38 -4.71 0.41
C VAL A 59 2.20 -6.05 1.11
N ASN A 60 1.14 -6.23 1.90
CA ASN A 60 0.86 -7.49 2.58
C ASN A 60 0.73 -8.69 1.60
N MET A 61 0.03 -8.54 0.47
CA MET A 61 -0.07 -9.57 -0.56
C MET A 61 1.31 -9.93 -1.15
N CYS A 62 2.11 -8.93 -1.50
CA CYS A 62 3.46 -9.15 -2.04
C CYS A 62 4.36 -9.89 -1.05
N GLN A 63 4.18 -9.64 0.25
CA GLN A 63 4.99 -10.27 1.29
C GLN A 63 4.57 -11.68 1.65
N THR A 64 3.26 -11.93 1.72
CA THR A 64 2.70 -13.18 2.23
C THR A 64 2.37 -14.17 1.12
N MET A 65 2.37 -13.72 -0.14
CA MET A 65 1.87 -14.47 -1.31
C MET A 65 0.39 -14.90 -1.15
N LYS A 66 -0.34 -14.34 -0.19
CA LYS A 66 -1.75 -14.63 0.04
C LYS A 66 -2.61 -13.78 -0.88
N THR A 67 -3.12 -14.41 -1.94
CA THR A 67 -4.00 -13.78 -2.93
C THR A 67 -5.41 -13.52 -2.41
N ASP A 68 -5.80 -14.06 -1.26
CA ASP A 68 -7.14 -13.88 -0.69
C ASP A 68 -7.51 -12.39 -0.43
N ASN A 69 -6.50 -11.53 -0.24
CA ASN A 69 -6.69 -10.08 -0.10
C ASN A 69 -6.99 -9.36 -1.43
N GLU A 70 -6.93 -10.06 -2.57
CA GLU A 70 -7.10 -9.47 -3.89
C GLU A 70 -8.51 -8.94 -4.10
N THR A 71 -9.54 -9.68 -3.66
CA THR A 71 -10.94 -9.24 -3.76
C THR A 71 -11.17 -7.96 -2.95
N LEU A 72 -10.62 -7.91 -1.73
CA LEU A 72 -10.71 -6.74 -0.86
C LEU A 72 -9.99 -5.54 -1.48
N PHE A 73 -8.78 -5.74 -2.03
CA PHE A 73 -8.03 -4.71 -2.73
C PHE A 73 -8.79 -4.15 -3.95
N GLN A 74 -9.42 -5.02 -4.75
CA GLN A 74 -10.21 -4.60 -5.90
C GLN A 74 -11.41 -3.72 -5.48
N ASP A 75 -12.09 -4.04 -4.38
CA ASP A 75 -13.20 -3.23 -3.89
C ASP A 75 -12.73 -1.87 -3.36
N VAL A 76 -11.65 -1.84 -2.58
CA VAL A 76 -11.02 -0.58 -2.10
C VAL A 76 -10.60 0.29 -3.28
N SER A 77 -10.02 -0.31 -4.32
CA SER A 77 -9.61 0.39 -5.54
C SER A 77 -10.81 1.00 -6.27
N LYS A 78 -11.91 0.25 -6.46
CA LYS A 78 -13.16 0.76 -7.07
C LYS A 78 -13.74 1.92 -6.27
N LYS A 79 -13.75 1.82 -4.94
CA LYS A 79 -14.20 2.90 -4.05
C LYS A 79 -13.30 4.14 -4.14
N ALA A 80 -12.02 3.98 -4.47
CA ALA A 80 -11.11 5.10 -4.72
C ALA A 80 -11.30 5.72 -6.12
N THR A 81 -11.67 4.92 -7.14
CA THR A 81 -11.87 5.39 -8.52
C THR A 81 -12.96 6.46 -8.62
N LYS A 82 -13.98 6.44 -7.74
CA LYS A 82 -15.03 7.48 -7.70
C LYS A 82 -14.48 8.89 -7.42
N TYR A 83 -13.24 9.01 -6.97
CA TYR A 83 -12.55 10.28 -6.71
C TYR A 83 -11.66 10.76 -7.87
N GLY A 84 -11.72 10.12 -9.05
CA GLY A 84 -10.97 10.57 -10.24
C GLY A 84 -9.55 9.99 -10.38
N GLY A 85 -9.17 9.02 -9.55
CA GLY A 85 -7.87 8.36 -9.58
C GLY A 85 -6.82 8.99 -8.67
N VAL A 86 -5.61 8.41 -8.68
CA VAL A 86 -4.54 8.76 -7.73
C VAL A 86 -3.24 8.97 -8.47
N GLU A 87 -2.68 10.19 -8.39
CA GLU A 87 -1.39 10.51 -9.02
C GLU A 87 -0.21 9.80 -8.31
N PRO A 88 0.86 9.43 -9.03
CA PRO A 88 2.04 8.80 -8.46
C PRO A 88 2.67 9.57 -7.29
N GLU A 89 2.70 10.91 -7.35
CA GLU A 89 3.20 11.76 -6.27
C GLU A 89 2.36 11.61 -5.01
N TYR A 90 1.06 11.43 -5.14
CA TYR A 90 0.15 11.22 -4.03
C TYR A 90 0.35 9.84 -3.39
N VAL A 91 0.60 8.81 -4.21
CA VAL A 91 0.98 7.48 -3.73
C VAL A 91 2.30 7.56 -2.96
N SER A 92 3.31 8.23 -3.50
CA SER A 92 4.61 8.45 -2.85
C SER A 92 4.45 9.17 -1.51
N TYR A 93 3.61 10.22 -1.48
CA TYR A 93 3.26 10.92 -0.25
C TYR A 93 2.60 9.99 0.79
N CYS A 94 1.66 9.14 0.36
CA CYS A 94 1.00 8.18 1.24
C CYS A 94 2.00 7.16 1.82
N ILE A 95 2.89 6.62 0.99
CA ILE A 95 3.95 5.68 1.43
C ILE A 95 4.85 6.34 2.47
N LYS A 96 5.36 7.55 2.19
CA LYS A 96 6.21 8.31 3.13
C LYS A 96 5.48 8.53 4.46
N ASN A 97 4.21 8.91 4.41
CA ASN A 97 3.43 9.17 5.60
C ASN A 97 3.19 7.89 6.42
N MET A 98 2.87 6.77 5.77
CA MET A 98 2.71 5.47 6.44
C MET A 98 4.02 4.99 7.08
N ALA A 99 5.16 5.20 6.42
CA ALA A 99 6.47 4.89 6.99
C ALA A 99 6.77 5.75 8.23
N LEU A 100 6.55 7.06 8.16
CA LEU A 100 6.72 7.98 9.29
C LEU A 100 5.80 7.63 10.48
N ARG A 101 4.63 7.06 10.22
CA ARG A 101 3.67 6.60 11.24
C ARG A 101 3.97 5.20 11.77
N GLY A 102 5.01 4.53 11.28
CA GLY A 102 5.36 3.17 11.67
C GLY A 102 4.40 2.09 11.15
N LEU A 103 3.63 2.37 10.10
CA LEU A 103 2.71 1.41 9.47
C LEU A 103 3.42 0.56 8.40
N LEU A 104 4.45 1.14 7.79
CA LEU A 104 5.37 0.47 6.88
C LEU A 104 6.80 0.65 7.39
N ASP A 105 7.64 -0.33 7.13
CA ASP A 105 9.09 -0.24 7.29
C ASP A 105 9.81 -0.95 6.14
N SER A 106 11.13 -0.75 6.06
CA SER A 106 11.93 -1.32 4.98
C SER A 106 11.93 -2.84 5.06
N ASN A 107 11.79 -3.47 3.90
CA ASN A 107 11.89 -4.92 3.74
C ASN A 107 13.35 -5.30 3.45
N PRO A 108 14.08 -5.88 4.41
CA PRO A 108 15.49 -6.18 4.24
C PRO A 108 15.74 -7.24 3.15
N LYS A 109 14.73 -7.97 2.68
CA LYS A 109 14.90 -8.96 1.61
C LYS A 109 15.03 -8.35 0.21
N TYR A 110 14.57 -7.11 0.02
CA TYR A 110 14.45 -6.48 -1.31
C TYR A 110 15.06 -5.07 -1.38
N ASP A 111 15.55 -4.57 -0.24
CA ASP A 111 16.31 -3.33 -0.17
C ASP A 111 17.80 -3.64 0.00
N ASN A 112 18.52 -3.73 -1.12
CA ASN A 112 19.96 -4.00 -1.15
C ASN A 112 20.79 -2.97 -0.36
N GLN A 113 20.27 -1.74 -0.17
CA GLN A 113 20.92 -0.71 0.64
C GLN A 113 20.83 -1.06 2.14
N VAL A 114 19.66 -1.51 2.59
CA VAL A 114 19.44 -1.98 3.97
C VAL A 114 20.20 -3.27 4.26
N VAL A 115 20.30 -4.19 3.29
CA VAL A 115 21.18 -5.38 3.41
C VAL A 115 22.64 -4.97 3.61
N SER A 116 23.12 -4.00 2.83
CA SER A 116 24.49 -3.47 2.94
C SER A 116 24.75 -2.80 4.28
N ASP A 117 23.80 -2.02 4.80
CA ASP A 117 23.95 -1.32 6.08
C ASP A 117 23.76 -2.22 7.31
N LEU A 118 22.94 -3.28 7.22
CA LEU A 118 22.85 -4.31 8.24
C LEU A 118 24.16 -5.12 8.35
N HIS A 119 24.77 -5.50 7.23
CA HIS A 119 26.06 -6.20 7.24
C HIS A 119 27.23 -5.36 7.77
N LYS A 120 27.14 -4.03 7.71
CA LYS A 120 28.15 -3.12 8.30
C LYS A 120 28.03 -2.97 9.81
N LEU A 121 26.87 -3.29 10.41
CA LEU A 121 26.65 -3.24 11.85
C LEU A 121 27.08 -4.53 12.57
N GLU A 122 27.43 -5.58 11.82
CA GLU A 122 27.89 -6.88 12.33
C GLU A 122 29.42 -7.03 12.36
N TYR A 123 30.19 -5.96 12.09
CA TYR A 123 31.64 -5.88 12.18
C TYR A 123 32.08 -4.70 13.07
#